data_AF-A0A521QQV6-F1
#
_entry.id   AF-A0A521QQV6-F1
#
_cell.length_a   1.000
_cell.length_b   1.000
_cell.length_c   1.000
_cell.angle_alpha   90.00
_cell.angle_beta   90.00
_cell.angle_gamma   90.00
#
_symmetry.space_group_name_H-M   'P 1'
#
loop_
_entity.id
_entity.type
_entity.pdbx_description
1 polymer ?
#
loop_
_entity_poly.entity_id
_entity_poly.type
_entity_poly.pdbx_seq_one_letter_code
_entity_poly.pdbx_strand_id
1 'polypeptide(L)' 'MPADDPASPACLAHEADDAYMGFATRAEIVRFMADLEAAPAAQQADMLRRMLPKIRDDVLHAELSARLAGIAPVGSKA' A
#
# COMPACT_ATOMS: atom_id res chain seq x y z
N MET A 1 -28.84 33.72 1.14
CA MET A 1 -28.26 32.36 1.28
C MET A 1 -26.81 32.47 0.82
N PRO A 2 -25.79 32.26 1.67
CA PRO A 2 -24.41 32.28 1.20
C PRO A 2 -24.15 31.01 0.38
N ALA A 3 -23.47 31.19 -0.76
CA ALA A 3 -22.98 30.12 -1.60
C ALA A 3 -21.81 29.45 -0.88
N ASP A 4 -22.03 28.23 -0.40
CA ASP A 4 -21.00 27.28 0.00
C ASP A 4 -20.38 26.69 -1.29
N ASP A 5 -19.80 27.57 -2.11
CA ASP A 5 -18.86 27.15 -3.14
C ASP A 5 -17.52 27.03 -2.42
N PRO A 6 -16.98 25.81 -2.18
CA PRO A 6 -15.60 25.70 -1.77
C PRO A 6 -14.74 26.28 -2.89
N ALA A 7 -14.37 27.54 -2.70
CA ALA A 7 -13.46 28.30 -3.53
C ALA A 7 -12.05 27.73 -3.34
N SER A 8 -11.84 26.53 -3.87
CA SER A 8 -10.62 25.94 -4.40
C SER A 8 -10.91 24.46 -4.60
N PRO A 9 -10.72 23.89 -5.80
CA PRO A 9 -10.78 22.46 -6.01
C PRO A 9 -9.55 21.87 -5.31
N ALA A 10 -9.65 21.66 -3.99
CA ALA A 10 -8.77 20.75 -3.30
C ALA A 10 -8.97 19.42 -3.99
N CYS A 11 -7.99 19.04 -4.83
CA CYS A 11 -8.02 17.88 -5.70
C CYS A 11 -8.76 16.74 -5.01
N LEU A 12 -9.94 16.37 -5.52
CA LEU A 12 -10.77 15.26 -5.05
C LEU A 12 -10.09 13.91 -5.36
N ALA A 13 -8.76 13.84 -5.26
CA ALA A 13 -7.95 12.64 -5.23
C ALA A 13 -8.26 11.77 -4.00
N HIS A 14 -9.03 12.27 -3.03
CA HIS A 14 -9.60 11.45 -1.96
C HIS A 14 -10.92 10.77 -2.36
N GLU A 15 -11.68 11.33 -3.31
CA GLU A 15 -12.92 10.71 -3.83
C GLU A 15 -12.68 9.77 -5.01
N ALA A 16 -11.51 9.89 -5.66
CA ALA A 16 -11.09 8.92 -6.65
C ALA A 16 -10.76 7.58 -5.98
N ASP A 17 -11.50 6.52 -6.33
CA ASP A 17 -11.25 5.16 -5.86
C ASP A 17 -9.78 4.77 -6.07
N ASP A 18 -9.21 4.01 -5.13
CA ASP A 18 -7.81 3.56 -5.21
C ASP A 18 -7.52 2.86 -6.56
N ALA A 19 -8.49 2.11 -7.09
CA ALA A 19 -8.43 1.49 -8.41
C ALA A 19 -8.30 2.51 -9.56
N TYR A 20 -9.01 3.64 -9.48
CA TYR A 20 -8.94 4.71 -10.48
C TYR A 20 -7.57 5.40 -10.45
N MET A 21 -6.97 5.54 -9.26
CA MET A 21 -5.67 6.15 -9.06
C MET A 21 -4.48 5.18 -9.27
N GLY A 22 -4.75 3.92 -9.63
CA GLY A 22 -3.73 2.89 -9.86
C GLY A 22 -3.14 2.27 -8.59
N PHE A 23 -3.73 2.55 -7.43
CA PHE A 23 -3.43 1.91 -6.16
C PHE A 23 -4.20 0.60 -5.99
N ALA A 24 -3.69 -0.29 -5.15
CA ALA A 24 -4.37 -1.51 -4.78
C ALA A 24 -5.59 -1.18 -3.93
N THR A 25 -6.76 -1.68 -4.33
CA THR A 25 -7.99 -1.55 -3.53
C THR A 25 -7.88 -2.35 -2.24
N ARG A 26 -8.73 -2.03 -1.25
CA ARG A 26 -8.82 -2.79 0.00
C ARG A 26 -9.06 -4.29 -0.22
N ALA A 27 -9.89 -4.66 -1.21
CA ALA A 27 -10.15 -6.06 -1.53
C ALA A 27 -8.89 -6.77 -2.08
N GLU A 28 -8.11 -6.09 -2.91
CA GLU A 28 -6.84 -6.60 -3.43
C GLU A 28 -5.79 -6.73 -2.33
N ILE A 29 -5.71 -5.75 -1.42
CA ILE A 29 -4.81 -5.79 -0.26
C ILE A 29 -5.14 -6.99 0.63
N VAL A 30 -6.42 -7.21 0.96
CA VAL A 30 -6.84 -8.34 1.80
C VAL A 30 -6.54 -9.67 1.11
N ARG A 31 -6.83 -9.80 -0.20
CA ARG A 31 -6.50 -11.01 -0.95
C ARG A 31 -4.99 -11.27 -0.95
N PHE A 32 -4.20 -10.22 -1.14
CA PHE A 32 -2.75 -10.32 -1.11
C PHE A 32 -2.21 -10.69 0.26
N MET A 33 -2.77 -10.19 1.36
CA MET A 33 -2.36 -10.60 2.70
C MET A 33 -2.57 -12.10 2.90
N ALA A 34 -3.70 -12.66 2.45
CA ALA A 34 -3.95 -14.09 2.49
C ALA A 34 -2.93 -14.89 1.65
N ASP A 35 -2.64 -14.43 0.43
CA ASP A 35 -1.59 -15.00 -0.42
C ASP A 35 -0.20 -14.91 0.22
N LEU A 36 0.10 -13.80 0.91
CA LEU A 36 1.37 -13.56 1.60
C LEU A 36 1.56 -14.55 2.75
N GLU A 37 0.52 -14.77 3.55
CA GLU A 37 0.56 -15.73 4.67
C GLU A 37 0.70 -17.18 4.20
N ALA A 38 0.16 -17.52 3.03
CA ALA A 38 0.30 -18.83 2.42
C ALA A 38 1.66 -19.06 1.75
N ALA A 39 2.39 -17.99 1.39
CA ALA A 39 3.67 -18.07 0.71
C ALA A 39 4.85 -18.29 1.68
N PRO A 40 5.92 -18.97 1.24
CA PRO A 40 7.15 -19.08 2.04
C PRO A 40 7.88 -17.73 2.16
N ALA A 41 8.64 -17.53 3.23
CA ALA A 41 9.33 -16.27 3.56
C ALA A 41 10.14 -15.65 2.39
N ALA A 42 10.83 -16.47 1.59
CA ALA A 42 11.57 -16.01 0.42
C ALA A 42 10.65 -15.39 -0.64
N GLN A 43 9.46 -15.97 -0.85
CA GLN A 43 8.46 -15.48 -1.78
C GLN A 43 7.68 -14.29 -1.21
N GLN A 44 7.44 -14.26 0.11
CA GLN A 44 6.85 -13.11 0.79
C GLN A 44 7.65 -11.83 0.55
N ALA A 45 8.99 -11.91 0.57
CA ALA A 45 9.84 -10.75 0.33
C ALA A 45 9.68 -10.19 -1.09
N ASP A 46 9.62 -11.05 -2.11
CA ASP A 46 9.39 -10.67 -3.50
C ASP A 46 7.99 -10.07 -3.71
N MET A 47 6.99 -10.69 -3.08
CA MET A 47 5.60 -10.24 -3.12
C MET A 47 5.44 -8.84 -2.51
N LEU A 48 6.00 -8.61 -1.32
CA LEU A 48 5.97 -7.31 -0.65
C LEU A 48 6.64 -6.22 -1.49
N ARG A 49 7.81 -6.51 -2.09
CA ARG A 49 8.51 -5.55 -2.96
C ARG A 49 7.67 -5.09 -4.16
N ARG A 50 6.83 -5.96 -4.71
CA ARG A 50 5.95 -5.63 -5.85
C ARG A 50 4.69 -4.88 -5.41
N MET A 51 4.19 -5.16 -4.21
CA MET A 51 2.91 -4.61 -3.73
C MET A 51 3.07 -3.27 -3.03
N LEU A 52 4.17 -3.04 -2.29
CA LEU A 52 4.43 -1.80 -1.55
C LEU A 52 4.16 -0.51 -2.37
N PRO A 53 4.68 -0.32 -3.60
CA PRO A 53 4.46 0.92 -4.35
C PRO A 53 2.99 1.15 -4.77
N LYS A 54 2.12 0.13 -4.64
CA LYS A 54 0.69 0.21 -4.95
C LYS A 54 -0.17 0.50 -3.72
N ILE A 55 0.42 0.58 -2.53
CA ILE A 55 -0.32 0.83 -1.29
C ILE A 55 -0.28 2.33 -1.02
N ARG A 56 -1.44 2.98 -1.08
CA ARG A 56 -1.60 4.40 -0.77
C ARG A 56 -1.46 4.71 0.72
N ASP A 57 -1.87 3.77 1.57
CA ASP A 57 -1.90 3.95 3.01
C ASP A 57 -0.47 3.97 3.58
N ASP A 58 -0.02 5.13 4.05
CA ASP A 58 1.32 5.35 4.56
C ASP A 58 1.64 4.48 5.80
N VAL A 59 0.63 4.24 6.66
CA VAL A 59 0.79 3.41 7.86
C VAL A 59 0.98 1.96 7.46
N LEU A 60 0.11 1.45 6.59
CA LEU A 60 0.20 0.08 6.08
C LEU A 60 1.48 -0.13 5.27
N HIS A 61 1.88 0.86 4.46
CA HIS A 61 3.14 0.85 3.72
C HIS A 61 4.34 0.74 4.68
N ALA A 62 4.36 1.56 5.74
CA ALA A 62 5.40 1.53 6.75
C ALA A 62 5.46 0.16 7.46
N GLU A 63 4.32 -0.38 7.89
CA GLU A 63 4.26 -1.69 8.55
C GLU A 63 4.75 -2.82 7.63
N LEU A 64 4.28 -2.87 6.39
CA LEU A 64 4.69 -3.90 5.42
C LEU A 64 6.18 -3.77 5.04
N SER A 65 6.71 -2.55 5.01
CA SER A 65 8.15 -2.31 4.79
C SER A 65 8.99 -2.82 5.96
N ALA A 66 8.52 -2.63 7.20
CA ALA A 66 9.17 -3.14 8.40
C ALA A 66 9.12 -4.68 8.44
N ARG A 67 7.99 -5.29 8.04
CA ARG A 67 7.88 -6.76 7.89
C ARG A 67 8.88 -7.27 6.85
N LEU A 68 9.00 -6.64 5.69
CA LEU A 68 10.00 -7.02 4.67
C LEU A 68 11.43 -6.98 5.24
N ALA A 69 11.77 -5.96 6.02
CA ALA A 69 13.08 -5.82 6.66
C ALA A 69 13.35 -6.93 7.70
N GLY A 70 12.31 -7.46 8.35
CA GLY A 70 12.43 -8.60 9.27
C GLY A 70 12.51 -9.96 8.58
N ILE A 71 11.95 -10.09 7.37
CA ILE A 71 11.94 -11.35 6.59
C ILE A 71 13.22 -11.50 5.76
N ALA A 72 13.80 -10.40 5.28
CA ALA A 72 15.10 -10.43 4.63
C ALA A 72 16.18 -10.78 5.68
N PRO A 73 17.07 -11.77 5.45
CA PRO A 73 18.25 -11.88 6.27
C PRO A 73 18.99 -10.54 6.15
N VAL A 74 19.32 -9.95 7.28
CA VAL A 74 20.03 -8.67 7.35
C VAL A 74 21.29 -8.77 6.46
N GLY A 75 21.20 -8.13 5.30
CA GLY A 75 22.19 -8.21 4.24
C GLY A 75 22.76 -6.82 4.00
N SER A 76 23.89 -6.57 4.66
CA SER A 76 24.92 -5.62 4.24
C SER A 76 24.59 -4.13 4.27
N LYS A 77 24.92 -3.51 5.40
CA LYS A 77 25.68 -2.25 5.36
C LYS A 77 27.07 -2.54 5.93
N ALA A 78 28.04 -2.73 5.05
CA ALA A 78 29.48 -2.58 5.33
C ALA A 78 29.91 -1.24 4.74
#